data_AF-A0A7K0QX03-F1
#
_entry.id   AF-A0A7K0QX03-F1
#
_cell.length_a   1.000
_cell.length_b   1.000
_cell.length_c   1.000
_cell.angle_alpha   90.00
_cell.angle_beta   90.00
_cell.angle_gamma   90.00
#
_symmetry.space_group_name_H-M   'P 1'
#
loop_
_entity.id
_entity.type
_entity.pdbx_description
1 polymer ?
#
loop_
_entity_poly.entity_id
_entity_poly.type
_entity_poly.pdbx_seq_one_letter_code
_entity_poly.pdbx_strand_id
1 'polypeptide(L)'
;VFGPIVLVGAGGKYVEALDDVQALIPPFDESAALAAIQRLHIAPLLSGVRGEPPTDVEAWARAAVALGQLMLDNPSIQSVDVNPLMIGAAFGEPSFGALAVDAVVELA
;
A
#
# COMPACT_ATOMS: atom_id res chain seq x y z
N VAL A 1 22.29 8.06 5.70
CA VAL A 1 21.29 7.08 5.20
C VAL A 1 19.96 7.41 5.90
N PHE A 2 18.86 7.52 5.16
CA PHE A 2 17.56 7.99 5.67
C PHE A 2 16.75 6.93 6.43
N GLY A 3 17.27 5.70 6.57
CA GLY A 3 16.48 4.56 7.03
C GLY A 3 15.65 3.96 5.89
N PRO A 4 14.78 2.97 6.18
CA PRO A 4 13.88 2.42 5.17
C PRO A 4 12.90 3.49 4.66
N ILE A 5 12.44 3.32 3.43
CA ILE A 5 11.39 4.16 2.81
C ILE A 5 10.30 3.21 2.34
N VAL A 6 9.04 3.49 2.70
CA VAL A 6 7.87 2.75 2.23
C VAL A 6 7.27 3.52 1.06
N LEU A 7 7.12 2.85 -0.08
CA LEU A 7 6.40 3.38 -1.24
C LEU A 7 5.00 2.76 -1.26
N VAL A 8 3.98 3.60 -1.33
CA VAL A 8 2.60 3.18 -1.60
C VAL A 8 2.20 3.73 -2.96
N GLY A 9 1.65 2.87 -3.82
CA GLY A 9 1.24 3.26 -5.16
C GLY A 9 0.24 2.27 -5.71
N ALA A 10 -0.46 2.67 -6.76
CA ALA A 10 -1.43 1.81 -7.40
C ALA A 10 -0.77 0.92 -8.46
N GLY A 11 -1.07 -0.38 -8.39
CA GLY A 11 -0.61 -1.36 -9.36
C GLY A 11 -1.51 -1.43 -10.59
N GLY A 12 -0.98 -2.05 -11.65
CA GLY A 12 -1.68 -2.30 -12.91
C GLY A 12 -0.98 -1.63 -14.08
N LYS A 13 -0.96 -2.33 -15.21
CA LYS A 13 -0.16 -1.99 -16.40
C LYS A 13 -0.26 -0.54 -16.90
N TYR A 14 -1.38 0.14 -16.65
CA TYR A 14 -1.59 1.53 -17.09
C TYR A 14 -1.23 2.56 -16.02
N VAL A 15 -1.18 2.15 -14.75
CA VAL A 15 -0.85 3.03 -13.61
C VAL A 15 0.66 3.11 -13.40
N GLU A 16 1.40 2.05 -13.73
CA GLU A 16 2.88 2.07 -13.74
C GLU A 16 3.46 3.18 -14.63
N ALA A 17 2.77 3.57 -15.70
CA ALA A 17 3.18 4.66 -16.58
C ALA A 17 2.90 6.06 -16.01
N LEU A 18 2.15 6.18 -14.89
CA LEU A 18 1.76 7.45 -14.28
C LEU A 18 2.66 7.87 -13.12
N ASP A 19 3.63 7.03 -12.72
CA ASP A 19 4.46 7.23 -11.54
C ASP A 19 3.63 7.60 -10.30
N ASP A 20 2.44 6.98 -10.15
CA ASP A 20 1.49 7.28 -9.09
C ASP A 20 1.87 6.60 -7.78
N VAL A 21 2.85 7.20 -7.10
CA VAL A 21 3.42 6.72 -5.84
C VAL A 21 3.51 7.83 -4.80
N GLN A 22 3.48 7.43 -3.53
CA GLN A 22 3.75 8.28 -2.39
C GLN A 22 4.78 7.60 -1.49
N ALA A 23 5.75 8.37 -1.03
CA ALA A 23 6.79 7.89 -0.13
C ALA A 23 6.48 8.27 1.32
N LEU A 24 6.69 7.32 2.24
CA LEU A 24 6.65 7.54 3.68
C LEU A 24 7.94 7.02 4.32
N ILE A 25 8.40 7.69 5.37
CA ILE A 25 9.56 7.26 6.16
C ILE A 25 9.01 6.77 7.51
N PRO A 26 9.15 5.47 7.85
CA PRO A 26 8.70 4.96 9.14
C PRO A 26 9.60 5.46 10.29
N PRO A 27 9.06 5.56 11.52
CA PRO A 27 7.70 5.16 11.89
C PRO A 27 6.65 6.18 11.42
N PHE A 28 5.51 5.68 10.94
CA PHE A 28 4.31 6.46 10.63
C PHE A 28 3.07 5.67 11.06
N ASP A 29 1.97 6.36 11.31
CA ASP A 29 0.70 5.75 11.72
C ASP A 29 -0.27 5.59 10.53
N GLU A 30 -1.42 4.95 10.80
CA GLU A 30 -2.46 4.73 9.79
C GLU A 30 -2.99 6.05 9.21
N SER A 31 -3.04 7.12 10.02
CA SER A 31 -3.50 8.44 9.57
C SER A 31 -2.56 9.03 8.51
N ALA A 32 -1.25 8.95 8.73
CA ALA A 32 -0.24 9.37 7.76
C ALA A 32 -0.29 8.52 6.48
N ALA A 33 -0.47 7.20 6.62
CA ALA A 33 -0.62 6.30 5.48
C ALA A 33 -1.90 6.58 4.67
N LEU A 34 -3.04 6.79 5.32
CA LEU A 34 -4.30 7.20 4.69
C LEU A 34 -4.13 8.52 3.94
N ALA A 35 -3.50 9.52 4.57
CA ALA A 35 -3.25 10.81 3.96
C ALA A 35 -2.32 10.69 2.73
N ALA A 36 -1.38 9.75 2.73
CA ALA A 36 -0.57 9.44 1.55
C ALA A 36 -1.41 8.79 0.45
N ILE A 37 -2.17 7.74 0.77
CA ILE A 37 -3.03 7.06 -0.22
C ILE A 37 -4.03 8.03 -0.87
N GLN A 38 -4.58 8.99 -0.11
CA GLN A 38 -5.49 10.02 -0.63
C GLN A 38 -4.84 11.01 -1.60
N ARG A 39 -3.51 11.11 -1.63
CA ARG A 39 -2.76 11.96 -2.58
C ARG A 39 -2.42 11.25 -3.88
N LEU A 40 -2.69 9.94 -3.99
CA LEU A 40 -2.53 9.22 -5.25
C LEU A 40 -3.50 9.76 -6.30
N HIS A 41 -3.08 9.79 -7.56
CA HIS A 41 -3.92 10.16 -8.68
C HIS A 41 -5.14 9.24 -8.82
N ILE A 42 -5.01 7.96 -8.43
CA ILE A 42 -6.13 7.00 -8.40
C ILE A 42 -7.10 7.19 -7.23
N ALA A 43 -6.81 8.05 -6.24
CA ALA A 43 -7.64 8.20 -5.05
C ALA A 43 -9.14 8.43 -5.32
N PRO A 44 -9.57 9.17 -6.37
CA PRO A 44 -10.98 9.30 -6.71
C PRO A 44 -11.69 7.98 -7.04
N LEU A 45 -10.94 6.97 -7.49
CA LEU A 45 -11.48 5.64 -7.84
C LEU A 45 -11.68 4.75 -6.60
N LEU A 46 -10.94 5.01 -5.52
CA LEU A 46 -10.99 4.21 -4.29
C LEU A 46 -12.35 4.28 -3.59
N SER A 47 -13.14 5.32 -3.88
CA SER A 47 -14.52 5.44 -3.38
C SER A 47 -15.53 4.56 -4.15
N GLY A 48 -15.07 3.78 -5.13
CA GLY A 48 -15.89 2.95 -6.00
C GLY A 48 -16.39 3.71 -7.23
N VAL A 49 -16.46 3.02 -8.38
CA VAL A 49 -17.02 3.56 -9.62
C VAL A 49 -18.18 2.71 -10.11
N ARG A 50 -19.29 3.36 -10.48
CA ARG A 50 -20.45 2.75 -11.19
C ARG A 50 -20.89 1.38 -10.64
N GLY A 51 -21.36 1.36 -9.40
CA GLY A 51 -21.94 0.15 -8.78
C GLY A 51 -20.92 -0.78 -8.15
N GLU A 52 -19.63 -0.48 -8.26
CA GLU A 52 -18.59 -1.13 -7.47
C GLU A 52 -18.60 -0.61 -6.03
N PRO A 53 -18.37 -1.47 -5.04
CA PRO A 53 -18.15 -1.03 -3.68
C PRO A 53 -16.81 -0.27 -3.56
N PRO A 54 -16.68 0.64 -2.59
CA PRO A 54 -15.41 1.31 -2.30
C PRO A 54 -14.34 0.32 -1.84
N THR A 55 -13.08 0.65 -2.08
CA THR A 55 -11.91 -0.10 -1.64
C THR A 55 -11.71 0.04 -0.13
N ASP A 56 -11.24 -1.01 0.56
CA ASP A 56 -10.84 -0.95 1.97
C ASP A 56 -9.50 -0.21 2.14
N VAL A 57 -9.54 1.12 2.02
CA VAL A 57 -8.36 1.99 2.11
C VAL A 57 -7.71 1.92 3.49
N GLU A 58 -8.48 1.62 4.54
CA GLU A 58 -7.95 1.43 5.89
C GLU A 58 -7.11 0.16 5.97
N ALA A 59 -7.53 -0.95 5.34
CA ALA A 59 -6.70 -2.15 5.26
C ALA A 59 -5.39 -1.91 4.49
N TRP A 60 -5.43 -1.09 3.44
CA TRP A 60 -4.22 -0.69 2.72
C TRP A 60 -3.28 0.13 3.62
N ALA A 61 -3.80 1.11 4.36
CA ALA A 61 -3.02 1.89 5.31
C ALA A 61 -2.37 1.04 6.40
N ARG A 62 -3.13 0.08 6.98
CA ARG A 62 -2.60 -0.88 7.96
C ARG A 62 -1.47 -1.73 7.38
N ALA A 63 -1.60 -2.20 6.13
CA ALA A 63 -0.55 -2.97 5.46
C ALA A 63 0.73 -2.15 5.27
N ALA A 64 0.61 -0.87 4.90
CA ALA A 64 1.76 0.03 4.76
C ALA A 64 2.48 0.28 6.10
N VAL A 65 1.72 0.51 7.19
CA VAL A 65 2.28 0.67 8.54
C VAL A 65 3.00 -0.61 8.97
N ALA A 66 2.38 -1.78 8.78
CA ALA A 66 2.96 -3.07 9.11
C ALA A 66 4.27 -3.33 8.34
N LEU A 67 4.32 -2.96 7.05
CA LEU A 67 5.54 -3.07 6.24
C LEU A 67 6.65 -2.15 6.76
N GLY A 68 6.31 -0.89 7.08
CA GLY A 68 7.27 0.04 7.68
C GLY A 68 7.84 -0.46 9.00
N GLN A 69 6.99 -1.01 9.86
CA GLN A 69 7.41 -1.61 11.14
C GLN A 69 8.29 -2.85 10.92
N LEU A 70 7.94 -3.73 9.97
CA LEU A 70 8.74 -4.90 9.63
C LEU A 70 10.16 -4.52 9.19
N MET A 71 10.31 -3.46 8.38
CA MET A 71 11.62 -2.96 7.96
C MET A 71 12.44 -2.37 9.12
N LEU A 72 11.80 -1.71 10.08
CA LEU A 72 12.49 -1.16 11.26
C LEU A 72 12.95 -2.28 12.21
N ASP A 73 12.13 -3.31 12.40
CA ASP A 73 12.40 -4.41 13.33
C ASP A 73 13.42 -5.42 12.79
N ASN A 74 13.66 -5.42 11.48
CA ASN A 74 14.52 -6.40 10.82
C ASN A 74 15.61 -5.73 9.95
N PRO A 75 16.69 -5.19 10.55
CA PRO A 75 17.75 -4.49 9.80
C PRO A 75 18.51 -5.34 8.77
N SER A 76 18.36 -6.68 8.81
CA SER A 76 18.93 -7.59 7.81
C SER A 76 18.14 -7.62 6.50
N ILE A 77 16.91 -7.10 6.50
CA ILE A 77 16.09 -6.99 5.29
C ILE A 77 16.50 -5.73 4.55
N GLN A 78 17.01 -5.88 3.34
CA GLN A 78 17.43 -4.78 2.48
C GLN A 78 16.25 -4.17 1.73
N SER A 79 15.36 -5.02 1.20
CA SER A 79 14.18 -4.58 0.47
C SER A 79 13.04 -5.60 0.60
N VAL A 80 11.81 -5.10 0.51
CA VAL A 80 10.59 -5.91 0.37
C VAL A 80 9.76 -5.25 -0.72
N ASP A 81 9.44 -6.00 -1.77
CA ASP A 81 8.49 -5.60 -2.80
C ASP A 81 7.24 -6.46 -2.67
N VAL A 82 6.09 -5.84 -2.40
CA VAL A 82 4.79 -6.52 -2.28
C VAL A 82 3.96 -6.15 -3.51
N ASN A 83 4.05 -6.97 -4.55
CA ASN A 83 3.35 -6.73 -5.80
C ASN A 83 2.94 -8.07 -6.45
N PRO A 84 1.63 -8.35 -6.63
CA PRO A 84 0.50 -7.48 -6.34
C PRO A 84 0.04 -7.54 -4.88
N LEU A 85 -0.24 -6.36 -4.30
CA LEU A 85 -1.07 -6.21 -3.11
C LEU A 85 -2.51 -5.95 -3.54
N MET A 86 -3.39 -6.94 -3.35
CA MET A 86 -4.82 -6.78 -3.63
C MET A 86 -5.52 -6.14 -2.43
N ILE A 87 -6.40 -5.18 -2.69
CA ILE A 87 -7.28 -4.60 -1.67
C ILE A 87 -8.73 -4.96 -2.01
N GLY A 88 -9.42 -5.56 -1.05
CA GLY A 88 -10.83 -5.94 -1.13
C GLY A 88 -11.76 -4.74 -1.00
N ALA A 89 -13.05 -5.01 -1.14
CA ALA A 89 -14.09 -4.03 -0.89
C ALA A 89 -14.18 -3.70 0.62
N ALA A 90 -14.43 -2.43 0.96
CA ALA A 90 -14.70 -2.00 2.33
C ALA A 90 -16.01 -2.58 2.88
N PHE A 91 -16.93 -2.92 1.99
CA PHE A 91 -18.16 -3.65 2.29
C PHE A 91 -18.66 -4.39 1.05
N GLY A 92 -19.44 -5.45 1.24
CA GLY A 92 -19.86 -6.34 0.16
C GLY A 92 -18.75 -7.34 -0.21
N GLU A 93 -18.88 -8.01 -1.35
CA GLU A 93 -17.95 -9.05 -1.79
C GLU A 93 -17.20 -8.64 -3.06
N PRO A 94 -15.90 -8.96 -3.19
CA PRO A 94 -15.07 -9.69 -2.21
C PRO A 94 -14.49 -8.77 -1.12
N SER A 95 -14.65 -9.14 0.16
CA SER A 95 -14.09 -8.40 1.31
C SER A 95 -13.02 -9.22 2.02
N PHE A 96 -11.75 -8.99 1.69
CA PHE A 96 -10.59 -9.65 2.29
C PHE A 96 -9.56 -8.66 2.86
N GLY A 97 -9.89 -7.37 2.97
CA GLY A 97 -8.97 -6.33 3.45
C GLY A 97 -7.80 -6.15 2.48
N ALA A 98 -6.57 -6.41 2.94
CA ALA A 98 -5.36 -6.36 2.12
C ALA A 98 -4.72 -7.75 2.03
N LEU A 99 -4.40 -8.20 0.82
CA LEU A 99 -3.81 -9.51 0.54
C LEU A 99 -2.58 -9.36 -0.36
N ALA A 100 -1.42 -9.70 0.18
CA ALA A 100 -0.20 -9.89 -0.62
C ALA A 100 -0.33 -11.19 -1.40
N VAL A 101 -0.42 -11.10 -2.73
CA VAL A 101 -0.48 -12.28 -3.61
C VAL A 101 0.92 -12.82 -3.89
N ASP A 102 1.88 -11.92 -4.02
CA ASP A 102 3.30 -12.22 -4.19
C ASP A 102 4.14 -11.17 -3.44
N ALA A 103 5.35 -11.56 -3.05
CA ALA A 103 6.32 -10.67 -2.44
C ALA A 103 7.75 -11.17 -2.67
N VAL A 104 8.66 -10.24 -2.96
CA VAL A 104 10.10 -10.49 -3.03
C VAL A 104 10.78 -9.84 -1.83
N VAL A 105 11.62 -10.60 -1.13
CA VAL A 105 12.38 -10.12 0.03
C VAL A 105 13.87 -10.31 -0.25
N GLU A 106 14.63 -9.22 -0.16
CA GLU A 106 16.08 -9.21 -0.28
C GLU A 106 16.73 -9.06 1.09
N LEU A 107 17.74 -9.88 1.37
CA LEU A 107 18.51 -9.85 2.61
C LEU A 107 19.91 -9.31 2.32
N ALA A 108 20.48 -8.61 3.30
CA ALA A 108 21.84 -8.07 3.25
C ALA A 108 22.94 -9.15 3.31
#